data_AF-A0A8S9IG71-F1
#
_entry.id   AF-A0A8S9IG71-F1
#
_cell.length_a   1.000
_cell.length_b   1.000
_cell.length_c   1.000
_cell.angle_alpha   90.00
_cell.angle_beta   90.00
_cell.angle_gamma   90.00
#
_symmetry.space_group_name_H-M   'P 1'
#
loop_
_entity.id
_entity.type
_entity.pdbx_description
1 polymer ?
#
loop_
_entity_poly.entity_id
_entity_poly.type
_entity_poly.pdbx_seq_one_letter_code
_entity_poly.pdbx_strand_id
1 'polypeptide(L)'
;MENLSQVLPRVLVVSRRTIRKNKFVDFVGEYHLDLIVRYGCVPVIVPRVTGVHMLLESFKPIHGVLLCEGEDIDPSLYESEISSLSPEELQEIRETHASDTSIDREKDSIELALAKLCLEQNIPYLGICRGSQILNVACDGTLYLDLEKELTNKLPEERRTRHIDYDNYDEHRHVVRIVENSPLHSWFKDSLDGENMEILVNSYHHQGVKKLAQRFVPMAFASDGLIEGFYDPDTYNPEEGKFIMGLQFHPERMRSNDLDEFDYPDLKFCDNLFHCGNITAGFPFWGEARPEPCGHPSLGLHCHQNSNKTYFIFSGQMYSVLFLDNSTNTLGLARQDFLGVSFCNSTLTGTTLTNELFQLSPDYTTLFVYYLCEPHLTNPANFKCPKIGIASMHRSNENHKKCSASFNITVPTSYAPEMKTLNLDRLQTVLQKGFEVKLRIDGKPCQECKSTGGVCGYDVDTPVCCKRNSSSKIKCNRMIPSGMFLNY
;
A
#
# COMPACT_ATOMS: atom_id res chain seq x y z
N MET A 1 -25.36 7.00 -20.36
CA MET A 1 -25.11 7.23 -18.93
C MET A 1 -24.26 6.07 -18.46
N GLU A 2 -22.94 6.23 -18.55
CA GLU A 2 -21.96 5.22 -18.13
C GLU A 2 -21.72 5.34 -16.63
N ASN A 3 -21.55 4.19 -15.99
CA ASN A 3 -21.49 3.99 -14.55
C ASN A 3 -20.20 4.63 -13.98
N LEU A 4 -20.33 5.75 -13.27
CA LEU A 4 -19.23 6.40 -12.57
C LEU A 4 -18.77 5.52 -11.40
N SER A 5 -17.50 5.11 -11.45
CA SER A 5 -16.61 4.73 -10.34
C SER A 5 -17.04 3.60 -9.40
N GLN A 6 -16.34 2.47 -9.46
CA GLN A 6 -16.19 1.58 -8.31
C GLN A 6 -15.39 2.37 -7.23
N VAL A 7 -16.07 2.86 -6.20
CA VAL A 7 -15.42 3.57 -5.09
C VAL A 7 -14.64 2.54 -4.28
N LEU A 8 -13.31 2.63 -4.31
CA LEU A 8 -12.47 1.76 -3.49
C LEU A 8 -12.66 2.09 -1.99
N PRO A 9 -12.71 1.08 -1.09
CA PRO A 9 -12.86 1.30 0.33
C PRO A 9 -11.71 2.14 0.88
N ARG A 10 -12.03 3.18 1.65
CA ARG A 10 -11.06 4.07 2.32
C ARG A 10 -10.81 3.55 3.73
N VAL A 11 -9.56 3.15 4.00
CA VAL A 11 -9.14 2.67 5.31
C VAL A 11 -8.25 3.72 5.95
N LEU A 12 -8.70 4.24 7.08
CA LEU A 12 -7.95 5.23 7.84
C LEU A 12 -6.88 4.52 8.67
N VAL A 13 -5.67 5.09 8.69
CA VAL A 13 -4.56 4.63 9.51
C VAL A 13 -3.91 5.82 10.18
N VAL A 14 -3.77 5.78 11.51
CA VAL A 14 -3.18 6.90 12.27
C VAL A 14 -1.66 6.84 12.17
N SER A 15 -1.05 7.98 11.86
CA SER A 15 0.41 8.07 11.72
C SER A 15 1.12 7.97 13.07
N ARG A 16 2.30 7.34 13.05
CA ARG A 16 3.33 7.45 14.09
C ARG A 16 4.19 8.68 13.83
N ARG A 17 5.02 9.07 14.80
CA ARG A 17 5.92 10.22 14.69
C ARG A 17 7.37 9.82 14.88
N THR A 18 8.25 10.40 14.08
CA THR A 18 9.70 10.38 14.31
C THR A 18 10.29 11.79 14.22
N ILE A 19 11.50 11.96 14.71
CA ILE A 19 12.27 13.20 14.59
C ILE A 19 13.34 13.01 13.50
N ARG A 20 13.25 13.79 12.44
CA ARG A 20 14.26 13.83 11.37
C ARG A 20 14.76 15.26 11.20
N LYS A 21 16.07 15.47 11.38
CA LYS A 21 16.71 16.81 11.29
C LYS A 21 16.00 17.84 12.19
N ASN A 22 15.72 17.49 13.44
CA ASN A 22 15.01 18.31 14.43
C ASN A 22 13.60 18.76 13.99
N LYS A 23 12.96 18.02 13.09
CA LYS A 23 11.58 18.24 12.68
C LYS A 23 10.78 16.98 12.89
N PHE A 24 9.54 17.15 13.34
CA PHE A 24 8.59 16.06 13.42
C PHE A 24 8.17 15.62 12.02
N VAL A 25 8.18 14.31 11.81
CA VAL A 25 7.72 13.65 10.59
C VAL A 25 6.72 12.59 11.00
N ASP A 26 5.51 12.71 10.49
CA ASP A 26 4.46 11.71 10.66
C ASP A 26 4.62 10.64 9.56
N PHE A 27 4.54 9.36 9.93
CA PHE A 27 4.74 8.23 9.03
C PHE A 27 3.88 7.02 9.41
N VAL A 28 3.71 6.08 8.49
CA VAL A 28 3.10 4.76 8.73
C VAL A 28 4.05 3.71 8.18
N GLY A 29 4.23 2.60 8.90
CA GLY A 29 5.11 1.51 8.47
C GLY A 29 4.61 0.86 7.18
N GLU A 30 5.52 0.50 6.29
CA GLU A 30 5.22 -0.02 4.96
C GLU A 30 4.33 -1.27 4.99
N TYR A 31 4.58 -2.21 5.91
CA TYR A 31 3.77 -3.44 6.03
C TYR A 31 2.28 -3.18 6.27
N HIS A 32 1.93 -2.10 6.96
CA HIS A 32 0.53 -1.72 7.19
C HIS A 32 -0.10 -1.13 5.94
N LEU A 33 0.63 -0.28 5.21
CA LEU A 33 0.17 0.31 3.96
C LEU A 33 0.03 -0.75 2.87
N ASP A 34 1.00 -1.65 2.76
CA ASP A 34 1.00 -2.80 1.87
C ASP A 34 -0.21 -3.72 2.18
N LEU A 35 -0.48 -4.01 3.45
CA LEU A 35 -1.66 -4.77 3.85
C LEU A 35 -2.95 -4.14 3.30
N ILE A 36 -3.13 -2.83 3.47
CA ILE A 36 -4.33 -2.13 2.99
C ILE A 36 -4.43 -2.19 1.45
N VAL A 37 -3.34 -1.85 0.76
CA VAL A 37 -3.34 -1.77 -0.72
C VAL A 37 -3.53 -3.15 -1.35
N ARG A 38 -2.90 -4.19 -0.82
CA ARG A 38 -2.97 -5.57 -1.32
C ARG A 38 -4.40 -6.14 -1.30
N TYR A 39 -5.24 -5.69 -0.37
CA TYR A 39 -6.65 -6.06 -0.31
C TYR A 39 -7.57 -5.09 -1.06
N GLY A 40 -7.03 -4.24 -1.93
CA GLY A 40 -7.81 -3.36 -2.81
C GLY A 40 -8.40 -2.12 -2.13
N CYS A 41 -7.86 -1.74 -0.97
CA CYS A 41 -8.31 -0.57 -0.21
C CYS A 41 -7.37 0.63 -0.43
N VAL A 42 -7.91 1.84 -0.23
CA VAL A 42 -7.16 3.10 -0.29
C VAL A 42 -6.73 3.48 1.14
N PRO A 43 -5.42 3.49 1.47
CA PRO A 43 -4.95 3.96 2.75
C PRO A 43 -5.10 5.49 2.84
N VAL A 44 -5.67 5.96 3.94
CA VAL A 44 -5.79 7.39 4.27
C VAL A 44 -5.07 7.64 5.59
N ILE A 45 -3.92 8.30 5.52
CA ILE A 45 -3.12 8.60 6.71
C ILE A 45 -3.77 9.74 7.49
N VAL A 46 -4.11 9.47 8.74
CA VAL A 46 -4.61 10.46 9.70
C VAL A 46 -3.40 11.02 10.45
N PRO A 47 -3.04 12.30 10.26
CA PRO A 47 -1.84 12.88 10.84
C PRO A 47 -2.00 13.10 12.35
N ARG A 48 -0.89 13.01 13.09
CA ARG A 48 -0.85 13.15 14.54
C ARG A 48 -0.72 14.63 14.94
N VAL A 49 -1.70 15.45 14.60
CA VAL A 49 -1.64 16.90 14.85
C VAL A 49 -2.75 17.31 15.83
N THR A 50 -2.43 18.24 16.74
CA THR A 50 -3.39 18.79 17.70
C THR A 50 -4.66 19.27 16.98
N GLY A 51 -5.81 18.83 17.48
CA GLY A 51 -7.13 19.15 16.93
C GLY A 51 -7.66 18.20 15.86
N VAL A 52 -6.85 17.26 15.34
CA VAL A 52 -7.32 16.28 14.33
C VAL A 52 -8.45 15.41 14.88
N HIS A 53 -8.45 15.10 16.18
CA HIS A 53 -9.54 14.35 16.83
C HIS A 53 -10.91 15.04 16.68
N MET A 54 -10.95 16.37 16.54
CA MET A 54 -12.19 17.13 16.30
C MET A 54 -12.64 17.10 14.83
N LEU A 55 -11.76 16.68 13.92
CA LEU A 55 -11.96 16.74 12.48
C LEU A 55 -12.19 15.36 11.85
N LEU A 56 -12.31 14.29 12.65
CA LEU A 56 -12.44 12.91 12.16
C LEU A 56 -13.60 12.73 11.17
N GLU A 57 -14.72 13.43 11.38
CA GLU A 57 -15.88 13.44 10.48
C GLU A 57 -15.54 13.95 9.06
N SER A 58 -14.50 14.79 8.92
CA SER A 58 -14.06 15.33 7.62
C SER A 58 -13.35 14.28 6.76
N PHE A 59 -13.00 13.11 7.31
CA PHE A 59 -12.41 12.00 6.56
C PHE A 59 -13.46 11.13 5.84
N LYS A 60 -14.76 11.41 6.03
CA LYS A 60 -15.85 10.62 5.42
C LYS A 60 -15.82 10.66 3.87
N PRO A 61 -16.25 9.58 3.18
CA PRO A 61 -16.64 8.27 3.74
C PRO A 61 -15.47 7.47 4.32
N ILE A 62 -15.65 6.90 5.51
CA ILE A 62 -14.72 5.98 6.19
C ILE A 62 -15.29 4.58 5.98
N HIS A 63 -14.54 3.69 5.34
CA HIS A 63 -14.96 2.30 5.09
C HIS A 63 -14.30 1.31 6.05
N GLY A 64 -13.21 1.72 6.69
CA GLY A 64 -12.58 0.95 7.76
C GLY A 64 -11.50 1.76 8.47
N VAL A 65 -11.04 1.23 9.59
CA VAL A 65 -9.93 1.78 10.38
C VAL A 65 -8.95 0.66 10.71
N LEU A 66 -7.66 0.93 10.48
CA LEU A 66 -6.55 0.13 10.96
C LEU A 66 -5.76 0.97 11.97
N LEU A 67 -5.83 0.59 13.25
CA LEU A 67 -4.93 1.17 14.27
C LEU A 67 -3.75 0.24 14.50
N CYS A 68 -2.57 0.81 14.40
CA CYS A 68 -1.31 0.09 14.40
C CYS A 68 -0.63 0.12 15.77
N GLU A 69 0.56 -0.48 15.82
CA GLU A 69 1.49 -0.42 16.93
C GLU A 69 1.96 1.01 17.31
N GLY A 70 2.49 1.14 18.53
CA GLY A 70 3.18 2.36 18.97
C GLY A 70 3.44 2.39 20.47
N GLU A 71 3.65 3.61 20.95
CA GLU A 71 4.00 3.98 22.33
C GLU A 71 2.85 3.74 23.33
N ASP A 72 3.16 3.57 24.60
CA ASP A 72 2.17 3.26 25.65
C ASP A 72 1.03 4.29 25.73
N ILE A 73 -0.16 3.78 26.05
CA ILE A 73 -1.36 4.59 26.27
C ILE A 73 -1.25 5.25 27.65
N ASP A 74 -1.58 6.54 27.78
CA ASP A 74 -1.57 7.24 29.07
C ASP A 74 -2.42 6.45 30.12
N PRO A 75 -1.81 5.95 31.21
CA PRO A 75 -2.52 5.15 32.21
C PRO A 75 -3.73 5.84 32.83
N SER A 76 -3.75 7.18 32.86
CA SER A 76 -4.90 7.94 33.36
C SER A 76 -6.18 7.75 32.55
N LEU A 77 -6.10 7.13 31.36
CA LEU A 77 -7.25 6.82 30.50
C LEU A 77 -7.95 5.51 30.90
N TYR A 78 -7.32 4.63 31.67
CA TYR A 78 -7.88 3.31 32.02
C TYR A 78 -7.62 2.85 33.46
N GLU A 79 -6.74 3.50 34.21
CA GLU A 79 -6.56 3.25 35.64
C GLU A 79 -7.27 4.31 36.47
N SER A 80 -8.15 3.86 37.37
CA SER A 80 -8.78 4.71 38.39
C SER A 80 -8.12 4.60 39.76
N GLU A 81 -7.17 3.67 39.96
CA GLU A 81 -6.49 3.40 41.23
C GLU A 81 -4.98 3.61 41.13
N ILE A 82 -4.32 3.75 42.29
CA ILE A 82 -2.86 3.83 42.41
C ILE A 82 -2.29 2.53 41.84
N SER A 83 -1.43 2.65 40.83
CA SER A 83 -0.67 1.53 40.25
C SER A 83 -0.16 0.60 41.34
N SER A 84 -0.37 -0.71 41.17
CA SER A 84 0.13 -1.72 42.12
C SER A 84 1.66 -1.85 42.11
N LEU A 85 2.34 -1.11 41.23
CA LEU A 85 3.78 -1.09 41.08
C LEU A 85 4.42 -0.01 41.96
N SER A 86 5.58 -0.32 42.54
CA SER A 86 6.36 0.63 43.31
C SER A 86 6.96 1.71 42.40
N PRO A 87 7.33 2.90 42.93
CA PRO A 87 8.03 3.93 42.17
C PRO A 87 9.32 3.41 41.51
N GLU A 88 10.01 2.49 42.17
CA GLU A 88 11.23 1.85 41.65
C GLU A 88 10.91 0.94 40.47
N GLU A 89 9.84 0.14 40.54
CA GLU A 89 9.40 -0.71 39.43
C GLU A 89 8.96 0.14 38.21
N LEU A 90 8.23 1.24 38.44
CA LEU A 90 7.84 2.17 37.38
C LEU A 90 9.06 2.85 36.73
N GLN A 91 10.10 3.13 37.51
CA GLN A 91 11.34 3.69 36.99
C GLN A 91 12.10 2.64 36.17
N GLU A 92 12.16 1.40 36.64
CA GLU A 92 12.77 0.28 35.91
C GLU A 92 12.08 0.05 34.56
N ILE A 93 10.75 0.03 34.52
CA ILE A 93 9.97 -0.11 33.27
C ILE A 93 10.33 1.01 32.28
N ARG A 94 10.43 2.27 32.74
CA ARG A 94 10.82 3.40 31.89
C ARG A 94 12.24 3.29 31.35
N GLU A 95 13.15 2.71 32.13
CA GLU A 95 14.54 2.50 31.72
C GLU A 95 14.65 1.35 30.72
N THR A 96 13.96 0.24 30.96
CA THR A 96 13.95 -0.95 30.08
C THR A 96 13.20 -0.68 28.77
N HIS A 97 12.05 -0.02 28.82
CA HIS A 97 11.17 0.26 27.68
C HIS A 97 11.20 1.75 27.28
N ALA A 98 12.39 2.36 27.26
CA ALA A 98 12.55 3.81 27.07
C ALA A 98 11.98 4.35 25.74
N SER A 99 11.90 3.52 24.70
CA SER A 99 11.28 3.88 23.42
C SER A 99 9.76 3.86 23.44
N ASP A 100 9.16 3.08 24.34
CA ASP A 100 7.72 2.77 24.33
C ASP A 100 6.96 3.55 25.41
N THR A 101 7.59 3.79 26.58
CA THR A 101 7.00 4.52 27.71
C THR A 101 6.77 6.03 27.47
N SER A 102 7.12 6.55 26.29
CA SER A 102 6.88 7.95 25.96
C SER A 102 5.40 8.19 25.63
N ILE A 103 4.64 8.66 26.61
CA ILE A 103 3.19 8.90 26.46
C ILE A 103 2.91 9.94 25.36
N ASP A 104 2.00 9.56 24.46
CA ASP A 104 1.55 10.39 23.34
C ASP A 104 0.06 10.74 23.44
N ARG A 105 -0.24 11.76 24.25
CA ARG A 105 -1.63 12.21 24.50
C ARG A 105 -2.40 12.64 23.25
N GLU A 106 -1.69 13.22 22.27
CA GLU A 106 -2.35 13.64 21.03
C GLU A 106 -2.77 12.42 20.20
N LYS A 107 -1.89 11.43 20.09
CA LYS A 107 -2.21 10.16 19.42
C LYS A 107 -3.31 9.41 20.17
N ASP A 108 -3.22 9.32 21.49
CA ASP A 108 -4.26 8.73 22.34
C ASP A 108 -5.62 9.39 22.08
N SER A 109 -5.68 10.73 22.02
CA SER A 109 -6.93 11.45 21.78
C SER A 109 -7.55 11.16 20.40
N ILE A 110 -6.72 11.11 19.35
CA ILE A 110 -7.15 10.83 17.97
C ILE A 110 -7.65 9.40 17.86
N GLU A 111 -6.89 8.46 18.39
CA GLU A 111 -7.18 7.04 18.26
C GLU A 111 -8.36 6.59 19.11
N LEU A 112 -8.50 7.09 20.34
CA LEU A 112 -9.69 6.85 21.16
C LEU A 112 -10.95 7.45 20.52
N ALA A 113 -10.85 8.66 19.97
CA ALA A 113 -11.98 9.27 19.26
C ALA A 113 -12.36 8.46 18.01
N LEU A 114 -11.39 7.96 17.26
CA LEU A 114 -11.61 7.13 16.08
C LEU A 114 -12.18 5.75 16.43
N ALA A 115 -11.69 5.12 17.50
CA ALA A 115 -12.23 3.86 18.02
C ALA A 115 -13.69 4.02 18.45
N LYS A 116 -14.02 5.08 19.21
CA LYS A 116 -15.41 5.41 19.60
C LYS A 116 -16.30 5.64 18.39
N LEU A 117 -15.82 6.38 17.39
CA LEU A 117 -16.54 6.59 16.13
C LEU A 117 -16.85 5.25 15.43
N CYS A 118 -15.90 4.31 15.41
CA CYS A 118 -16.12 2.99 14.81
C CYS A 118 -17.13 2.17 15.59
N LEU A 119 -17.05 2.19 16.91
CA LEU A 119 -17.97 1.50 17.83
C LEU A 119 -19.40 2.03 17.75
N GLU A 120 -19.58 3.33 17.50
CA GLU A 120 -20.89 4.00 17.37
C GLU A 120 -21.52 3.78 15.99
N GLN A 121 -20.71 3.80 14.92
CA GLN A 121 -21.20 3.71 13.53
C GLN A 121 -21.05 2.31 12.92
N ASN A 122 -20.57 1.33 13.68
CA ASN A 122 -20.24 -0.03 13.21
C ASN A 122 -19.33 0.00 11.98
N ILE A 123 -18.34 0.89 12.00
CA ILE A 123 -17.31 0.96 10.96
C ILE A 123 -16.32 -0.19 11.21
N PRO A 124 -15.95 -0.97 10.16
CA PRO A 124 -14.98 -2.04 10.30
C PRO A 124 -13.67 -1.56 10.93
N TYR A 125 -13.22 -2.24 11.98
CA TYR A 125 -12.06 -1.84 12.78
C TYR A 125 -11.16 -3.05 13.03
N LEU A 126 -9.87 -2.88 12.73
CA LEU A 126 -8.80 -3.79 13.14
C LEU A 126 -7.75 -3.02 13.95
N GLY A 127 -7.54 -3.43 15.20
CA GLY A 127 -6.47 -2.93 16.06
C GLY A 127 -5.35 -3.94 16.17
N ILE A 128 -4.13 -3.55 15.86
CA ILE A 128 -2.92 -4.39 15.98
C ILE A 128 -2.05 -3.87 17.12
N CYS A 129 -1.61 -4.75 18.02
CA CYS A 129 -0.82 -4.45 19.20
C CYS A 129 -1.46 -3.30 20.01
N ARG A 130 -0.85 -2.12 20.05
CA ARG A 130 -1.42 -0.91 20.68
C ARG A 130 -2.83 -0.57 20.18
N GLY A 131 -3.13 -0.78 18.89
CA GLY A 131 -4.47 -0.58 18.36
C GLY A 131 -5.52 -1.43 19.08
N SER A 132 -5.20 -2.69 19.37
CA SER A 132 -6.10 -3.57 20.15
C SER A 132 -6.32 -3.02 21.56
N GLN A 133 -5.28 -2.48 22.18
CA GLN A 133 -5.36 -1.91 23.52
C GLN A 133 -6.23 -0.64 23.55
N ILE A 134 -6.10 0.25 22.55
CA ILE A 134 -6.96 1.42 22.37
C ILE A 134 -8.43 1.00 22.28
N LEU A 135 -8.75 -0.04 21.50
CA LEU A 135 -10.11 -0.52 21.35
C LEU A 135 -10.70 -0.99 22.69
N ASN A 136 -9.89 -1.71 23.50
CA ASN A 136 -10.30 -2.16 24.82
C ASN A 136 -10.54 -0.99 25.78
N VAL A 137 -9.61 -0.02 25.85
CA VAL A 137 -9.73 1.18 26.68
C VAL A 137 -10.93 2.04 26.26
N ALA A 138 -11.22 2.14 24.97
CA ALA A 138 -12.37 2.88 24.46
C ALA A 138 -13.73 2.32 24.96
N CYS A 139 -13.77 1.07 25.43
CA CYS A 139 -14.94 0.40 25.99
C CYS A 139 -14.81 0.10 27.50
N ASP A 140 -14.05 0.92 28.25
CA ASP A 140 -13.87 0.80 29.71
C ASP A 140 -13.14 -0.49 30.17
N GLY A 141 -12.36 -1.09 29.28
CA GLY A 141 -11.37 -2.11 29.62
C GLY A 141 -10.10 -1.50 30.21
N THR A 142 -9.24 -2.34 30.80
CA THR A 142 -7.96 -1.90 31.41
C THR A 142 -6.78 -2.71 30.88
N LEU A 143 -5.57 -2.15 31.04
CA LEU A 143 -4.32 -2.77 30.62
C LEU A 143 -3.43 -3.09 31.81
N TYR A 144 -2.49 -4.01 31.62
CA TYR A 144 -1.31 -4.13 32.46
C TYR A 144 -0.33 -3.03 32.02
N LEU A 145 0.25 -2.32 32.99
CA LEU A 145 1.32 -1.36 32.75
C LEU A 145 2.61 -2.06 32.34
N ASP A 146 2.83 -3.25 32.92
CA ASP A 146 3.92 -4.14 32.54
C ASP A 146 3.56 -5.60 32.80
N LEU A 147 3.58 -6.41 31.75
CA LEU A 147 3.23 -7.83 31.79
C LEU A 147 4.21 -8.64 32.64
N GLU A 148 5.50 -8.31 32.59
CA GLU A 148 6.52 -9.06 33.33
C GLU A 148 6.32 -8.89 34.84
N LYS A 149 6.20 -7.65 35.31
CA LYS A 149 6.01 -7.32 36.74
C LYS A 149 4.62 -7.73 37.25
N GLU A 150 3.56 -7.52 36.46
CA GLU A 150 2.19 -7.68 36.96
C GLU A 150 1.57 -9.07 36.74
N LEU A 151 1.98 -9.79 35.69
CA LEU A 151 1.39 -11.06 35.27
C LEU A 151 2.42 -12.21 35.30
N THR A 152 3.45 -12.14 34.45
CA THR A 152 4.35 -13.27 34.17
C THR A 152 5.11 -13.73 35.41
N ASN A 153 5.70 -12.80 36.18
CA ASN A 153 6.51 -13.16 37.36
C ASN A 153 5.69 -13.74 38.52
N LYS A 154 4.37 -13.55 38.52
CA LYS A 154 3.48 -14.11 39.54
C LYS A 154 3.06 -15.55 39.26
N LEU A 155 3.37 -16.06 38.06
CA LEU A 155 3.00 -17.41 37.64
C LEU A 155 4.16 -18.41 37.83
N PRO A 156 3.85 -19.71 37.98
CA PRO A 156 4.85 -20.78 37.90
C PRO A 156 5.59 -20.76 36.57
N GLU A 157 6.85 -21.19 36.58
CA GLU A 157 7.76 -21.12 35.42
C GLU A 157 7.16 -21.74 34.14
N GLU A 158 6.49 -22.89 34.26
CA GLU A 158 5.86 -23.61 33.14
C GLU A 158 4.77 -22.81 32.40
N ARG A 159 4.20 -21.78 33.05
CA ARG A 159 3.12 -20.95 32.49
C ARG A 159 3.59 -19.57 32.07
N ARG A 160 4.88 -19.24 32.28
CA ARG A 160 5.41 -17.92 31.94
C ARG A 160 5.54 -17.79 30.43
N THR A 161 5.10 -16.66 29.90
CA THR A 161 5.32 -16.26 28.51
C THR A 161 6.16 -15.00 28.50
N ARG A 162 7.21 -14.99 27.65
CA ARG A 162 7.97 -13.78 27.35
C ARG A 162 7.28 -13.08 26.18
N HIS A 163 6.81 -11.85 26.39
CA HIS A 163 6.06 -11.07 25.39
C HIS A 163 6.91 -10.02 24.66
N ILE A 164 8.15 -9.84 25.09
CA ILE A 164 9.12 -8.98 24.44
C ILE A 164 10.52 -9.56 24.65
N ASP A 165 11.30 -9.63 23.58
CA ASP A 165 12.69 -10.08 23.61
C ASP A 165 13.52 -9.10 22.78
N TYR A 166 14.22 -8.19 23.45
CA TYR A 166 15.03 -7.18 22.78
C TYR A 166 16.25 -7.77 22.05
N ASP A 167 16.74 -8.94 22.48
CA ASP A 167 17.86 -9.63 21.83
C ASP A 167 17.42 -10.39 20.58
N ASN A 168 16.15 -10.80 20.51
CA ASN A 168 15.57 -11.54 19.38
C ASN A 168 14.30 -10.86 18.81
N TYR A 169 14.35 -9.55 18.67
CA TYR A 169 13.20 -8.68 18.43
C TYR A 169 12.27 -9.10 17.27
N ASP A 170 12.82 -9.39 16.08
CA ASP A 170 12.02 -9.69 14.89
C ASP A 170 11.58 -11.16 14.79
N GLU A 171 12.32 -12.09 15.40
CA GLU A 171 12.08 -13.53 15.30
C GLU A 171 11.41 -14.12 16.54
N HIS A 172 11.26 -13.36 17.63
CA HIS A 172 10.64 -13.86 18.85
C HIS A 172 9.20 -14.28 18.61
N ARG A 173 8.86 -15.50 19.05
CA ARG A 173 7.54 -16.09 18.91
C ARG A 173 7.12 -16.81 20.18
N HIS A 174 5.82 -16.87 20.45
CA HIS A 174 5.24 -17.75 21.47
C HIS A 174 3.95 -18.37 21.00
N VAL A 175 3.52 -19.40 21.73
CA VAL A 175 2.28 -20.13 21.44
C VAL A 175 1.09 -19.37 22.01
N VAL A 176 -0.01 -19.38 21.24
CA VAL A 176 -1.33 -18.92 21.69
C VAL A 176 -2.37 -19.98 21.39
N ARG A 177 -3.25 -20.20 22.36
CA ARG A 177 -4.37 -21.12 22.25
C ARG A 177 -5.61 -20.38 21.74
N ILE A 178 -6.15 -20.86 20.63
CA ILE A 178 -7.33 -20.35 19.97
C ILE A 178 -8.61 -20.80 20.68
N VAL A 179 -9.57 -19.89 20.80
CA VAL A 179 -10.91 -20.16 21.34
C VAL A 179 -11.79 -20.73 20.22
N GLU A 180 -12.39 -21.89 20.46
CA GLU A 180 -13.34 -22.50 19.52
C GLU A 180 -14.49 -21.55 19.17
N ASN A 181 -15.00 -21.69 17.94
CA ASN A 181 -16.10 -20.88 17.39
C ASN A 181 -15.84 -19.36 17.37
N SER A 182 -14.59 -18.92 17.53
CA SER A 182 -14.17 -17.54 17.29
C SER A 182 -13.82 -17.28 15.82
N PRO A 183 -13.71 -16.01 15.39
CA PRO A 183 -13.17 -15.66 14.07
C PRO A 183 -11.80 -16.30 13.80
N LEU A 184 -10.85 -16.23 14.74
CA LEU A 184 -9.53 -16.86 14.59
C LEU A 184 -9.63 -18.38 14.35
N HIS A 185 -10.52 -19.07 15.07
CA HIS A 185 -10.75 -20.49 14.83
C HIS A 185 -11.23 -20.76 13.40
N SER A 186 -12.13 -19.92 12.87
CA SER A 186 -12.58 -20.05 11.49
C SER A 186 -11.46 -19.81 10.48
N TRP A 187 -10.56 -18.84 10.72
CA TRP A 187 -9.49 -18.50 9.78
C TRP A 187 -8.38 -19.55 9.74
N PHE A 188 -8.12 -20.21 10.87
CA PHE A 188 -7.08 -21.24 11.00
C PHE A 188 -7.63 -22.66 10.97
N LYS A 189 -8.90 -22.86 10.59
CA LYS A 189 -9.59 -24.15 10.65
C LYS A 189 -8.84 -25.30 9.97
N ASP A 190 -8.14 -25.03 8.87
CA ASP A 190 -7.39 -26.04 8.11
C ASP A 190 -6.02 -26.37 8.75
N SER A 191 -5.51 -25.47 9.61
CA SER A 191 -4.23 -25.62 10.31
C SER A 191 -4.39 -26.14 11.74
N LEU A 192 -5.60 -26.08 12.29
CA LEU A 192 -5.94 -26.57 13.61
C LEU A 192 -6.50 -27.99 13.48
N ASP A 193 -5.97 -28.92 14.27
CA ASP A 193 -6.59 -30.23 14.45
C ASP A 193 -7.44 -30.23 15.74
N GLY A 194 -8.44 -31.10 15.83
CA GLY A 194 -9.39 -31.09 16.95
C GLY A 194 -8.77 -31.38 18.32
N GLU A 195 -7.48 -31.74 18.39
CA GLU A 195 -6.73 -31.94 19.63
C GLU A 195 -5.75 -30.77 19.92
N ASN A 196 -5.34 -30.02 18.89
CA ASN A 196 -4.34 -28.97 18.93
C ASN A 196 -4.91 -27.62 18.45
N MET A 197 -5.42 -26.86 19.42
CA MET A 197 -6.01 -25.53 19.22
C MET A 197 -4.98 -24.41 19.36
N GLU A 198 -3.73 -24.63 18.95
CA GLU A 198 -2.62 -23.71 19.19
C GLU A 198 -1.98 -23.22 17.89
N ILE A 199 -1.57 -21.95 17.88
CA ILE A 199 -0.76 -21.36 16.81
C ILE A 199 0.45 -20.62 17.39
N LEU A 200 1.48 -20.45 16.58
CA LEU A 200 2.68 -19.70 16.95
C LEU A 200 2.57 -18.26 16.40
N VAL A 201 2.71 -17.25 17.27
CA VAL A 201 2.61 -15.83 16.91
C VAL A 201 3.86 -15.04 17.29
N ASN A 202 4.09 -13.91 16.62
CA ASN A 202 5.11 -12.96 17.05
C ASN A 202 4.63 -12.09 18.20
N SER A 203 5.59 -11.53 18.93
CA SER A 203 5.29 -10.78 20.14
C SER A 203 6.31 -9.68 20.35
N TYR A 204 5.76 -8.47 20.45
CA TYR A 204 6.50 -7.25 20.70
C TYR A 204 5.63 -6.31 21.53
N HIS A 205 5.44 -6.65 22.80
CA HIS A 205 4.68 -5.81 23.71
C HIS A 205 5.04 -6.12 25.16
N HIS A 206 5.19 -5.07 25.95
CA HIS A 206 5.31 -5.19 27.41
C HIS A 206 4.00 -4.81 28.12
N GLN A 207 3.05 -4.19 27.43
CA GLN A 207 1.67 -3.97 27.88
C GLN A 207 0.71 -5.00 27.24
N GLY A 208 -0.45 -5.19 27.86
CA GLY A 208 -1.51 -6.05 27.32
C GLY A 208 -2.82 -5.92 28.07
N VAL A 209 -3.88 -6.55 27.57
CA VAL A 209 -5.23 -6.45 28.18
C VAL A 209 -5.27 -7.13 29.56
N LYS A 210 -5.61 -6.35 30.60
CA LYS A 210 -5.81 -6.81 31.99
C LYS A 210 -7.27 -7.13 32.27
N LYS A 211 -8.16 -6.21 31.91
CA LYS A 211 -9.61 -6.41 31.95
C LYS A 211 -10.16 -6.16 30.56
N LEU A 212 -10.66 -7.22 29.92
CA LEU A 212 -11.38 -7.08 28.65
C LEU A 212 -12.71 -6.36 28.90
N ALA A 213 -13.02 -5.38 28.07
CA ALA A 213 -14.29 -4.68 28.07
C ALA A 213 -15.46 -5.67 27.85
N GLN A 214 -16.60 -5.42 28.50
CA GLN A 214 -17.77 -6.31 28.46
C GLN A 214 -18.34 -6.54 27.06
N ARG A 215 -18.10 -5.61 26.14
CA ARG A 215 -18.54 -5.68 24.74
C ARG A 215 -17.81 -6.76 23.93
N PHE A 216 -16.63 -7.19 24.37
CA PHE A 216 -15.78 -8.08 23.56
C PHE A 216 -15.71 -9.50 24.12
N VAL A 217 -15.45 -10.44 23.21
CA VAL A 217 -15.20 -11.85 23.52
C VAL A 217 -13.79 -12.23 23.08
N PRO A 218 -13.01 -12.96 23.89
CA PRO A 218 -11.66 -13.38 23.52
C PRO A 218 -11.67 -14.41 22.38
N MET A 219 -10.65 -14.35 21.53
CA MET A 219 -10.39 -15.27 20.43
C MET A 219 -9.13 -16.12 20.65
N ALA A 220 -8.17 -15.63 21.43
CA ALA A 220 -6.92 -16.35 21.71
C ALA A 220 -6.33 -15.96 23.07
N PHE A 221 -5.59 -16.89 23.68
CA PHE A 221 -4.88 -16.69 24.94
C PHE A 221 -3.44 -17.19 24.87
N ALA A 222 -2.49 -16.46 25.45
CA ALA A 222 -1.15 -16.98 25.74
C ALA A 222 -1.16 -17.94 26.94
N SER A 223 -0.03 -18.63 27.19
CA SER A 223 0.08 -19.66 28.25
C SER A 223 -0.05 -19.10 29.68
N ASP A 224 0.29 -17.82 29.85
CA ASP A 224 0.10 -17.08 31.09
C ASP A 224 -1.34 -16.59 31.30
N GLY A 225 -2.20 -16.75 30.29
CA GLY A 225 -3.59 -16.32 30.30
C GLY A 225 -3.83 -14.92 29.73
N LEU A 226 -2.80 -14.25 29.19
CA LEU A 226 -2.98 -12.98 28.49
C LEU A 226 -3.89 -13.16 27.26
N ILE A 227 -4.80 -12.20 27.03
CA ILE A 227 -5.65 -12.19 25.84
C ILE A 227 -4.83 -11.69 24.65
N GLU A 228 -4.76 -12.50 23.60
CA GLU A 228 -3.96 -12.24 22.39
C GLU A 228 -4.81 -11.82 21.18
N GLY A 229 -6.12 -12.01 21.28
CA GLY A 229 -7.08 -11.50 20.31
C GLY A 229 -8.48 -11.49 20.89
N PHE A 230 -9.30 -10.55 20.44
CA PHE A 230 -10.71 -10.42 20.84
C PHE A 230 -11.53 -9.73 19.75
N TYR A 231 -12.84 -9.90 19.79
CA TYR A 231 -13.76 -9.30 18.82
C TYR A 231 -15.11 -8.93 19.44
N ASP A 232 -15.85 -8.05 18.77
CA ASP A 232 -17.25 -7.74 19.07
C ASP A 232 -18.17 -8.75 18.36
N PRO A 233 -18.84 -9.66 19.10
CA PRO A 233 -19.70 -10.67 18.49
C PRO A 233 -20.99 -10.09 17.90
N ASP A 234 -21.47 -8.94 18.39
CA ASP A 234 -22.76 -8.37 17.97
C ASP A 234 -22.66 -7.67 16.62
N THR A 235 -21.46 -7.25 16.23
CA THR A 235 -21.19 -6.55 14.96
C THR A 235 -20.42 -7.41 13.94
N TYR A 236 -20.02 -8.63 14.32
CA TYR A 236 -19.26 -9.52 13.45
C TYR A 236 -20.15 -10.16 12.38
N ASN A 237 -19.99 -9.69 11.14
CA ASN A 237 -20.58 -10.28 9.95
C ASN A 237 -19.60 -10.12 8.77
N PRO A 238 -18.70 -11.09 8.55
CA PRO A 238 -17.67 -10.99 7.51
C PRO A 238 -18.26 -10.94 6.09
N GLU A 239 -19.43 -11.57 5.85
CA GLU A 239 -20.11 -11.55 4.54
C GLU A 239 -20.56 -10.14 4.14
N GLU A 240 -20.85 -9.28 5.12
CA GLU A 240 -21.18 -7.86 4.92
C GLU A 240 -19.96 -6.95 5.14
N GLY A 241 -18.77 -7.51 5.35
CA GLY A 241 -17.55 -6.77 5.64
C GLY A 241 -17.56 -6.05 6.99
N LYS A 242 -18.37 -6.50 7.96
CA LYS A 242 -18.48 -5.89 9.30
C LYS A 242 -17.68 -6.67 10.32
N PHE A 243 -16.80 -5.98 11.03
CA PHE A 243 -16.00 -6.54 12.12
C PHE A 243 -15.43 -5.43 13.00
N ILE A 244 -15.32 -5.68 14.31
CA ILE A 244 -14.57 -4.84 15.24
C ILE A 244 -13.74 -5.79 16.09
N MET A 245 -12.41 -5.71 15.97
CA MET A 245 -11.52 -6.68 16.62
C MET A 245 -10.13 -6.12 16.90
N GLY A 246 -9.49 -6.73 17.89
CA GLY A 246 -8.12 -6.46 18.30
C GLY A 246 -7.27 -7.73 18.28
N LEU A 247 -6.04 -7.61 17.80
CA LEU A 247 -4.99 -8.63 17.88
C LEU A 247 -3.77 -8.02 18.57
N GLN A 248 -3.21 -8.71 19.55
CA GLN A 248 -2.08 -8.21 20.32
C GLN A 248 -0.74 -8.47 19.60
N PHE A 249 -0.62 -9.60 18.90
CA PHE A 249 0.47 -9.91 17.99
C PHE A 249 0.41 -9.08 16.68
N HIS A 250 1.45 -9.19 15.86
CA HIS A 250 1.71 -8.40 14.67
C HIS A 250 1.62 -9.23 13.38
N PRO A 251 0.41 -9.55 12.88
CA PRO A 251 0.24 -10.36 11.67
C PRO A 251 0.87 -9.72 10.42
N GLU A 252 1.02 -8.40 10.38
CA GLU A 252 1.69 -7.68 9.30
C GLU A 252 3.19 -8.02 9.20
N ARG A 253 3.80 -8.46 10.32
CA ARG A 253 5.20 -8.88 10.46
C ARG A 253 5.39 -10.40 10.52
N MET A 254 4.32 -11.18 10.68
CA MET A 254 4.37 -12.65 10.64
C MET A 254 4.43 -13.22 9.21
N ARG A 255 5.01 -12.46 8.30
CA ARG A 255 5.43 -12.96 7.00
C ARG A 255 6.60 -13.89 7.29
N SER A 256 6.51 -15.16 6.94
CA SER A 256 7.63 -16.07 7.14
C SER A 256 8.85 -15.52 6.40
N ASN A 257 10.03 -15.48 7.04
CA ASN A 257 11.30 -15.16 6.35
C ASN A 257 11.67 -16.25 5.33
N ASP A 258 11.07 -17.44 5.45
CA ASP A 258 11.02 -18.48 4.42
C ASP A 258 9.93 -18.24 3.35
N LEU A 259 9.25 -17.08 3.35
CA LEU A 259 8.46 -16.55 2.22
C LEU A 259 9.31 -15.68 1.27
N ASP A 260 10.63 -15.90 1.24
CA ASP A 260 11.29 -15.99 -0.08
C ASP A 260 10.72 -17.16 -0.93
N GLU A 261 9.95 -18.08 -0.33
CA GLU A 261 8.95 -18.92 -1.01
C GLU A 261 7.54 -18.32 -0.87
N PHE A 262 7.19 -17.35 -1.70
CA PHE A 262 5.77 -17.16 -2.01
C PHE A 262 5.27 -18.48 -2.61
N ASP A 263 4.37 -19.17 -1.91
CA ASP A 263 3.41 -20.00 -2.61
C ASP A 263 2.56 -19.01 -3.40
N TYR A 264 3.05 -18.66 -4.58
CA TYR A 264 2.24 -18.10 -5.64
C TYR A 264 1.52 -19.31 -6.24
N PRO A 265 0.30 -19.68 -5.79
CA PRO A 265 -0.53 -20.59 -6.57
C PRO A 265 -0.67 -20.11 -8.02
N ASP A 266 -0.42 -18.81 -8.23
CA ASP A 266 -0.52 -18.06 -9.46
C ASP A 266 0.75 -17.94 -10.31
N LEU A 267 1.96 -18.30 -9.82
CA LEU A 267 3.17 -18.36 -10.68
C LEU A 267 3.02 -19.45 -11.76
N LYS A 268 2.16 -20.45 -11.52
CA LYS A 268 1.73 -21.44 -12.53
C LYS A 268 1.11 -20.78 -13.77
N PHE A 269 0.63 -19.54 -13.66
CA PHE A 269 0.01 -18.78 -14.74
C PHE A 269 0.94 -17.75 -15.37
N CYS A 270 2.20 -17.60 -14.94
CA CYS A 270 3.16 -16.76 -15.65
C CYS A 270 3.62 -17.35 -16.99
N ASP A 271 3.18 -18.56 -17.33
CA ASP A 271 3.26 -19.09 -18.70
C ASP A 271 2.15 -18.51 -19.60
N ASN A 272 1.03 -18.05 -19.02
CA ASN A 272 -0.01 -17.35 -19.77
C ASN A 272 0.52 -16.01 -20.25
N LEU A 273 0.22 -15.68 -21.51
CA LEU A 273 0.44 -14.35 -22.04
C LEU A 273 -0.83 -13.52 -21.81
N PHE A 274 -0.65 -12.24 -21.55
CA PHE A 274 -1.73 -11.26 -21.65
C PHE A 274 -2.20 -11.21 -23.11
N HIS A 275 -3.51 -11.24 -23.33
CA HIS A 275 -4.12 -11.11 -24.66
C HIS A 275 -5.30 -10.14 -24.62
N CYS A 276 -5.23 -9.07 -25.41
CA CYS A 276 -6.35 -8.16 -25.62
C CYS A 276 -6.20 -7.45 -26.97
N GLY A 277 -7.22 -7.57 -27.82
CA GLY A 277 -7.16 -7.06 -29.20
C GLY A 277 -5.95 -7.62 -29.95
N ASN A 278 -5.10 -6.74 -30.46
CA ASN A 278 -3.87 -7.10 -31.18
C ASN A 278 -2.63 -7.18 -30.28
N ILE A 279 -2.77 -6.97 -28.96
CA ILE A 279 -1.63 -6.98 -28.04
C ILE A 279 -1.53 -8.35 -27.37
N THR A 280 -0.33 -8.93 -27.48
CA THR A 280 0.06 -10.12 -26.74
C THR A 280 1.36 -9.83 -26.00
N ALA A 281 1.35 -10.00 -24.68
CA ALA A 281 2.48 -9.60 -23.83
C ALA A 281 2.81 -10.66 -22.78
N GLY A 282 4.10 -10.91 -22.57
CA GLY A 282 4.63 -11.67 -21.44
C GLY A 282 5.46 -10.78 -20.53
N PHE A 283 6.39 -11.36 -19.77
CA PHE A 283 7.36 -10.59 -18.98
C PHE A 283 8.03 -9.47 -19.82
N PRO A 284 8.14 -8.22 -19.32
CA PRO A 284 7.90 -7.78 -17.94
C PRO A 284 6.46 -7.29 -17.67
N PHE A 285 5.49 -7.59 -18.52
CA PHE A 285 4.09 -7.20 -18.31
C PHE A 285 3.32 -8.25 -17.51
N TRP A 286 2.28 -7.79 -16.82
CA TRP A 286 1.25 -8.60 -16.18
C TRP A 286 -0.14 -8.05 -16.55
N GLY A 287 -1.21 -8.78 -16.26
CA GLY A 287 -2.59 -8.37 -16.53
C GLY A 287 -3.52 -9.53 -16.92
N GLU A 288 -4.82 -9.38 -16.61
CA GLU A 288 -5.87 -10.35 -16.92
C GLU A 288 -5.53 -11.77 -16.39
N ALA A 289 -5.41 -12.76 -17.27
CA ALA A 289 -5.05 -14.14 -16.92
C ALA A 289 -3.56 -14.33 -16.55
N ARG A 290 -2.75 -13.26 -16.63
CA ARG A 290 -1.34 -13.24 -16.23
C ARG A 290 -1.22 -12.42 -14.93
N PRO A 291 -1.01 -13.04 -13.77
CA PRO A 291 -1.10 -12.37 -12.47
C PRO A 291 0.02 -11.35 -12.24
N GLU A 292 -0.20 -10.39 -11.34
CA GLU A 292 0.71 -9.27 -11.02
C GLU A 292 2.18 -9.67 -10.80
N PRO A 293 2.50 -10.75 -10.07
CA PRO A 293 3.87 -11.19 -9.83
C PRO A 293 4.63 -11.60 -11.10
N CYS A 294 3.95 -11.77 -12.24
CA CYS A 294 4.56 -12.18 -13.50
C CYS A 294 5.25 -11.03 -14.27
N GLY A 295 5.19 -9.80 -13.76
CA GLY A 295 5.70 -8.61 -14.42
C GLY A 295 5.97 -7.46 -13.45
N HIS A 296 6.59 -6.39 -13.95
CA HIS A 296 6.94 -5.21 -13.17
C HIS A 296 5.67 -4.52 -12.64
N PRO A 297 5.61 -4.04 -11.38
CA PRO A 297 4.40 -3.45 -10.79
C PRO A 297 3.78 -2.34 -11.65
N SER A 298 4.60 -1.43 -12.17
CA SER A 298 4.17 -0.33 -13.05
C SER A 298 3.77 -0.72 -14.49
N LEU A 299 3.82 -2.00 -14.87
CA LEU A 299 3.54 -2.50 -16.24
C LEU A 299 2.30 -3.41 -16.32
N GLY A 300 1.33 -3.19 -15.43
CA GLY A 300 0.03 -3.86 -15.46
C GLY A 300 -0.82 -3.43 -16.66
N LEU A 301 -1.11 -4.39 -17.54
CA LEU A 301 -1.97 -4.20 -18.72
C LEU A 301 -3.42 -4.56 -18.39
N HIS A 302 -4.35 -3.82 -18.96
CA HIS A 302 -5.78 -4.02 -18.79
C HIS A 302 -6.49 -4.01 -20.15
N CYS A 303 -7.56 -4.79 -20.26
CA CYS A 303 -8.39 -4.86 -21.47
C CYS A 303 -9.71 -4.11 -21.29
N HIS A 304 -9.99 -3.15 -22.19
CA HIS A 304 -11.26 -2.45 -22.16
C HIS A 304 -12.40 -3.34 -22.70
N GLN A 305 -13.30 -3.78 -21.81
CA GLN A 305 -14.37 -4.77 -22.08
C GLN A 305 -15.17 -4.56 -23.37
N ASN A 306 -15.53 -3.31 -23.71
CA ASN A 306 -16.34 -3.03 -24.90
C ASN A 306 -15.55 -2.80 -26.20
N SER A 307 -14.28 -2.44 -26.11
CA SER A 307 -13.50 -1.98 -27.28
C SER A 307 -12.32 -2.89 -27.62
N ASN A 308 -12.02 -3.89 -26.77
CA ASN A 308 -10.87 -4.79 -26.88
C ASN A 308 -9.54 -4.02 -27.09
N LYS A 309 -9.43 -2.84 -26.47
CA LYS A 309 -8.21 -2.02 -26.49
C LYS A 309 -7.44 -2.22 -25.19
N THR A 310 -6.14 -2.41 -25.33
CA THR A 310 -5.21 -2.53 -24.21
C THR A 310 -4.81 -1.16 -23.70
N TYR A 311 -4.73 -1.02 -22.38
CA TYR A 311 -4.19 0.18 -21.73
C TYR A 311 -3.43 -0.18 -20.45
N PHE A 312 -2.62 0.76 -19.96
CA PHE A 312 -2.04 0.69 -18.61
C PHE A 312 -2.10 2.06 -17.94
N ILE A 313 -1.90 2.07 -16.62
CA ILE A 313 -1.87 3.28 -15.82
C ILE A 313 -0.44 3.50 -15.32
N PHE A 314 0.12 4.67 -15.59
CA PHE A 314 1.46 5.04 -15.15
C PHE A 314 1.47 6.44 -14.56
N SER A 315 1.98 6.56 -13.33
CA SER A 315 1.96 7.81 -12.56
C SER A 315 0.57 8.48 -12.58
N GLY A 316 -0.50 7.69 -12.45
CA GLY A 316 -1.89 8.16 -12.46
C GLY A 316 -2.45 8.55 -13.83
N GLN A 317 -1.70 8.40 -14.92
CA GLN A 317 -2.16 8.67 -16.28
C GLN A 317 -2.43 7.37 -17.04
N MET A 318 -3.58 7.31 -17.72
CA MET A 318 -3.96 6.17 -18.55
C MET A 318 -3.38 6.31 -19.97
N TYR A 319 -2.68 5.28 -20.42
CA TYR A 319 -2.09 5.16 -21.75
C TYR A 319 -2.69 3.96 -22.48
N SER A 320 -3.31 4.20 -23.63
CA SER A 320 -3.62 3.16 -24.60
C SER A 320 -2.33 2.60 -25.20
N VAL A 321 -2.22 1.28 -25.23
CA VAL A 321 -1.14 0.56 -25.91
C VAL A 321 -1.58 0.29 -27.34
N LEU A 322 -1.01 1.02 -28.28
CA LEU A 322 -1.31 0.95 -29.71
C LEU A 322 -0.66 -0.27 -30.37
N PHE A 323 0.58 -0.55 -30.01
CA PHE A 323 1.32 -1.73 -30.42
C PHE A 323 2.41 -2.08 -29.39
N LEU A 324 2.85 -3.33 -29.43
CA LEU A 324 3.97 -3.85 -28.65
C LEU A 324 4.87 -4.68 -29.56
N ASP A 325 6.12 -4.27 -29.72
CA ASP A 325 7.17 -5.04 -30.39
C ASP A 325 8.06 -5.70 -29.33
N ASN A 326 7.86 -7.00 -29.14
CA ASN A 326 8.61 -7.82 -28.18
C ASN A 326 10.07 -8.05 -28.60
N SER A 327 10.43 -7.85 -29.88
CA SER A 327 11.80 -8.05 -30.36
C SER A 327 12.71 -6.88 -29.99
N THR A 328 12.16 -5.66 -30.00
CA THR A 328 12.88 -4.43 -29.67
C THR A 328 12.53 -3.88 -28.28
N ASN A 329 11.55 -4.48 -27.60
CA ASN A 329 10.92 -3.98 -26.38
C ASN A 329 10.37 -2.55 -26.57
N THR A 330 9.71 -2.31 -27.71
CA THR A 330 9.15 -1.01 -28.07
C THR A 330 7.62 -1.02 -27.92
N LEU A 331 7.07 0.05 -27.35
CA LEU A 331 5.62 0.28 -27.25
C LEU A 331 5.25 1.53 -28.04
N GLY A 332 4.15 1.43 -28.78
CA GLY A 332 3.42 2.60 -29.24
C GLY A 332 2.36 2.98 -28.21
N LEU A 333 2.42 4.18 -27.66
CA LEU A 333 1.53 4.65 -26.60
C LEU A 333 0.78 5.90 -27.03
N ALA A 334 -0.49 5.99 -26.67
CA ALA A 334 -1.27 7.22 -26.75
C ALA A 334 -1.99 7.47 -25.43
N ARG A 335 -1.98 8.72 -24.95
CA ARG A 335 -2.77 9.08 -23.78
C ARG A 335 -4.25 8.90 -24.06
N GLN A 336 -4.94 8.19 -23.18
CA GLN A 336 -6.35 7.82 -23.39
C GLN A 336 -7.24 9.05 -23.55
N ASP A 337 -6.97 10.12 -22.82
CA ASP A 337 -7.76 11.35 -22.83
C ASP A 337 -7.61 12.16 -24.12
N PHE A 338 -6.62 11.86 -24.97
CA PHE A 338 -6.55 12.38 -26.35
C PHE A 338 -7.33 11.50 -27.34
N LEU A 339 -7.83 10.33 -26.94
CA LEU A 339 -8.57 9.44 -27.82
C LEU A 339 -10.08 9.75 -27.71
N GLY A 340 -10.69 10.20 -28.82
CA GLY A 340 -12.14 10.37 -28.93
C GLY A 340 -12.73 11.73 -28.49
N VAL A 341 -11.92 12.65 -27.97
CA VAL A 341 -12.34 14.03 -27.65
C VAL A 341 -11.36 15.05 -28.25
N SER A 342 -11.80 16.29 -28.45
CA SER A 342 -10.92 17.37 -28.90
C SER A 342 -9.91 17.73 -27.81
N PHE A 343 -8.71 18.12 -28.22
CA PHE A 343 -7.59 18.47 -27.33
C PHE A 343 -7.98 19.43 -26.19
N CYS A 344 -8.83 20.42 -26.49
CA CYS A 344 -9.30 21.39 -25.50
C CYS A 344 -10.19 20.82 -24.38
N ASN A 345 -10.67 19.58 -24.54
CA ASN A 345 -11.52 18.88 -23.58
C ASN A 345 -10.80 17.78 -22.79
N SER A 346 -9.56 17.46 -23.14
CA SER A 346 -8.69 16.46 -22.49
C SER A 346 -8.20 16.90 -21.11
N THR A 347 -7.62 15.96 -20.36
CA THR A 347 -7.17 16.15 -18.97
C THR A 347 -5.77 16.76 -18.96
N LEU A 348 -5.55 17.83 -18.18
CA LEU A 348 -4.29 18.61 -18.22
C LEU A 348 -3.30 18.16 -17.15
N THR A 349 -3.05 16.87 -17.06
CA THR A 349 -2.08 16.29 -16.13
C THR A 349 -0.67 16.34 -16.73
N GLY A 350 0.27 16.91 -15.97
CA GLY A 350 1.68 17.10 -16.34
C GLY A 350 2.58 15.91 -16.00
N THR A 351 2.06 14.68 -16.03
CA THR A 351 2.86 13.49 -15.70
C THR A 351 3.61 13.02 -16.94
N THR A 352 4.94 13.09 -16.87
CA THR A 352 5.84 12.51 -17.87
C THR A 352 6.09 11.04 -17.54
N LEU A 353 6.12 10.18 -18.57
CA LEU A 353 6.74 8.86 -18.42
C LEU A 353 8.17 9.06 -17.90
N THR A 354 8.53 8.38 -16.81
CA THR A 354 9.85 8.57 -16.19
C THR A 354 10.93 7.95 -17.07
N ASN A 355 12.09 8.61 -17.11
CA ASN A 355 13.27 8.13 -17.85
C ASN A 355 13.89 6.85 -17.27
N GLU A 356 13.39 6.38 -16.12
CA GLU A 356 13.86 5.17 -15.43
C GLU A 356 13.37 3.90 -16.14
N LEU A 357 12.08 3.83 -16.49
CA LEU A 357 11.47 2.66 -17.14
C LEU A 357 11.32 2.82 -18.66
N PHE A 358 11.17 4.05 -19.15
CA PHE A 358 10.92 4.31 -20.56
C PHE A 358 12.00 5.20 -21.16
N GLN A 359 12.42 4.86 -22.38
CA GLN A 359 13.24 5.69 -23.23
C GLN A 359 12.42 6.14 -24.43
N LEU A 360 12.19 7.44 -24.57
CA LEU A 360 11.50 8.00 -25.74
C LEU A 360 12.32 7.75 -27.02
N SER A 361 11.64 7.33 -28.10
CA SER A 361 12.28 7.17 -29.41
C SER A 361 12.79 8.52 -29.94
N PRO A 362 13.97 8.58 -30.59
CA PRO A 362 14.56 9.81 -31.11
C PRO A 362 13.72 10.51 -32.18
N ASP A 363 12.76 9.80 -32.79
CA ASP A 363 11.82 10.36 -33.74
C ASP A 363 10.73 11.22 -33.10
N TYR A 364 10.68 11.24 -31.75
CA TYR A 364 9.71 11.97 -30.96
C TYR A 364 10.38 12.99 -30.05
N THR A 365 9.66 14.06 -29.74
CA THR A 365 10.11 15.12 -28.86
C THR A 365 8.96 15.57 -27.95
N THR A 366 9.33 16.15 -26.82
CA THR A 366 8.38 16.71 -25.86
C THR A 366 8.14 18.18 -26.21
N LEU A 367 6.87 18.57 -26.26
CA LEU A 367 6.44 19.96 -26.32
C LEU A 367 5.83 20.38 -24.99
N PHE A 368 6.05 21.63 -24.63
CA PHE A 368 5.51 22.27 -23.44
C PHE A 368 4.28 23.08 -23.83
N VAL A 369 3.16 22.78 -23.19
CA VAL A 369 1.89 23.49 -23.36
C VAL A 369 1.67 24.35 -22.13
N TYR A 370 1.79 25.66 -22.29
CA TYR A 370 1.51 26.64 -21.24
C TYR A 370 0.08 27.16 -21.41
N TYR A 371 -0.68 27.26 -20.34
CA TYR A 371 -2.09 27.65 -20.38
C TYR A 371 -2.43 28.64 -19.25
N LEU A 372 -3.63 29.24 -19.33
CA LEU A 372 -3.99 30.44 -18.55
C LEU A 372 -3.01 31.60 -18.79
N CYS A 373 -2.68 31.83 -20.05
CA CYS A 373 -1.77 32.89 -20.47
C CYS A 373 -2.47 34.26 -20.59
N GLU A 374 -1.69 35.34 -20.46
CA GLU A 374 -2.20 36.70 -20.64
C GLU A 374 -2.73 36.98 -22.07
N PRO A 375 -3.74 37.87 -22.25
CA PRO A 375 -4.40 38.13 -23.54
C PRO A 375 -3.52 38.67 -24.67
N HIS A 376 -2.40 39.30 -24.34
CA HIS A 376 -1.57 40.08 -25.27
C HIS A 376 -0.38 39.32 -25.85
N LEU A 377 -0.32 37.99 -25.71
CA LEU A 377 0.68 37.19 -26.41
C LEU A 377 0.29 37.05 -27.89
N THR A 378 1.11 37.61 -28.78
CA THR A 378 1.05 37.36 -30.24
C THR A 378 2.15 36.38 -30.63
N ASN A 379 1.82 35.10 -30.70
CA ASN A 379 2.69 34.03 -31.19
C ASN A 379 1.88 33.10 -32.11
N PRO A 380 2.40 32.68 -33.29
CA PRO A 380 1.74 31.71 -34.18
C PRO A 380 1.32 30.39 -33.52
N ALA A 381 1.96 30.03 -32.39
CA ALA A 381 1.66 28.85 -31.59
C ALA A 381 0.56 29.06 -30.53
N ASN A 382 -0.05 30.25 -30.45
CA ASN A 382 -1.12 30.54 -29.50
C ASN A 382 -2.47 29.99 -29.98
N PHE A 383 -3.24 29.48 -29.03
CA PHE A 383 -4.60 28.99 -29.27
C PHE A 383 -5.49 29.24 -28.06
N LYS A 384 -6.81 29.14 -28.26
CA LYS A 384 -7.80 29.34 -27.20
C LYS A 384 -8.64 28.09 -27.03
N CYS A 385 -8.78 27.64 -25.80
CA CYS A 385 -9.62 26.51 -25.43
C CYS A 385 -10.64 26.93 -24.36
N PRO A 386 -11.88 26.39 -24.37
CA PRO A 386 -12.92 26.82 -23.43
C PRO A 386 -12.55 26.64 -21.95
N LYS A 387 -11.90 25.54 -21.59
CA LYS A 387 -11.56 25.19 -20.19
C LYS A 387 -10.28 25.84 -19.67
N ILE A 388 -9.33 26.17 -20.56
CA ILE A 388 -7.93 26.46 -20.17
C ILE A 388 -7.46 27.85 -20.61
N GLY A 389 -8.37 28.63 -21.21
CA GLY A 389 -8.11 29.99 -21.64
C GLY A 389 -7.17 30.04 -22.84
N ILE A 390 -6.32 31.07 -22.87
CA ILE A 390 -5.28 31.23 -23.87
C ILE A 390 -4.11 30.34 -23.50
N ALA A 391 -3.64 29.57 -24.47
CA ALA A 391 -2.53 28.66 -24.32
C ALA A 391 -1.50 28.88 -25.43
N SER A 392 -0.25 28.49 -25.17
CA SER A 392 0.86 28.56 -26.09
C SER A 392 1.67 27.27 -26.05
N MET A 393 2.21 26.86 -27.19
CA MET A 393 2.97 25.61 -27.33
C MET A 393 4.41 25.89 -27.77
N HIS A 394 5.38 25.34 -27.04
CA HIS A 394 6.80 25.61 -27.25
C HIS A 394 7.65 24.33 -27.20
N ARG A 395 8.78 24.36 -27.91
CA ARG A 395 9.81 23.31 -27.83
C ARG A 395 10.75 23.46 -26.63
N SER A 396 11.02 24.69 -26.20
CA SER A 396 11.88 24.97 -25.06
C SER A 396 11.07 25.07 -23.77
N ASN A 397 11.67 24.63 -22.65
CA ASN A 397 11.14 24.83 -21.31
C ASN A 397 11.48 26.23 -20.76
N GLU A 398 11.36 27.26 -21.58
CA GLU A 398 11.57 28.62 -21.09
C GLU A 398 10.39 29.02 -20.22
N ASN A 399 10.66 29.45 -18.99
CA ASN A 399 9.67 29.94 -18.05
C ASN A 399 8.88 31.09 -18.69
N HIS A 400 7.73 30.77 -19.28
CA HIS A 400 6.80 31.75 -19.78
C HIS A 400 6.12 32.42 -18.57
N LYS A 401 6.76 33.46 -18.03
CA LYS A 401 6.30 34.28 -16.88
C LYS A 401 4.88 34.86 -17.05
N LYS A 402 4.28 34.71 -18.23
CA LYS A 402 2.96 35.22 -18.62
C LYS A 402 1.86 34.15 -18.65
N CYS A 403 2.15 32.92 -18.18
CA CYS A 403 1.19 31.81 -18.10
C CYS A 403 1.24 31.18 -16.70
N SER A 404 0.09 30.74 -16.18
CA SER A 404 -0.01 30.27 -14.79
C SER A 404 0.24 28.76 -14.60
N ALA A 405 0.19 27.97 -15.66
CA ALA A 405 0.38 26.51 -15.57
C ALA A 405 0.93 25.93 -16.88
N SER A 406 1.50 24.72 -16.79
CA SER A 406 2.01 23.99 -17.95
C SER A 406 1.85 22.48 -17.81
N PHE A 407 1.83 21.80 -18.95
CA PHE A 407 1.94 20.35 -19.05
C PHE A 407 2.71 19.96 -20.31
N ASN A 408 3.13 18.69 -20.36
CA ASN A 408 3.98 18.18 -21.44
C ASN A 408 3.16 17.25 -22.34
N ILE A 409 3.42 17.33 -23.64
CA ILE A 409 2.90 16.39 -24.64
C ILE A 409 4.05 15.85 -25.49
N THR A 410 3.88 14.65 -26.02
CA THR A 410 4.88 14.01 -26.89
C THR A 410 4.35 13.98 -28.32
N VAL A 411 5.19 14.42 -29.27
CA VAL A 411 4.85 14.50 -30.70
C VAL A 411 6.05 14.08 -31.55
N PRO A 412 5.86 13.72 -32.83
CA PRO A 412 6.99 13.51 -33.75
C PRO A 412 7.87 14.75 -33.87
N THR A 413 9.19 14.58 -34.00
CA THR A 413 10.16 15.68 -34.20
C THR A 413 9.85 16.53 -35.44
N SER A 414 9.24 15.91 -36.46
CA SER A 414 8.73 16.56 -37.67
C SER A 414 7.54 17.49 -37.42
N TYR A 415 6.88 17.40 -36.26
CA TYR A 415 5.83 18.33 -35.86
C TYR A 415 6.44 19.65 -35.40
N ALA A 416 6.33 20.67 -36.26
CA ALA A 416 6.79 22.03 -35.99
C ALA A 416 5.59 22.94 -35.69
N PRO A 417 5.29 23.23 -34.40
CA PRO A 417 4.17 24.11 -34.03
C PRO A 417 4.45 25.59 -34.38
N GLU A 418 5.71 25.98 -34.50
CA GLU A 418 6.15 27.39 -34.66
C GLU A 418 6.21 27.85 -36.12
N MET A 419 6.08 26.94 -37.10
CA MET A 419 6.30 27.27 -38.52
C MET A 419 5.04 27.75 -39.27
N LYS A 420 3.83 27.57 -38.71
CA LYS A 420 2.52 28.02 -39.25
C LYS A 420 1.55 28.26 -38.09
N THR A 421 0.41 28.91 -38.34
CA THR A 421 -0.70 28.98 -37.37
C THR A 421 -1.06 27.58 -36.87
N LEU A 422 -1.07 27.40 -35.54
CA LEU A 422 -1.34 26.10 -34.94
C LEU A 422 -2.73 25.59 -35.36
N ASN A 423 -2.77 24.39 -35.94
CA ASN A 423 -4.01 23.71 -36.31
C ASN A 423 -4.30 22.63 -35.26
N LEU A 424 -5.35 22.84 -34.45
CA LEU A 424 -5.73 21.94 -33.36
C LEU A 424 -6.23 20.57 -33.85
N ASP A 425 -6.84 20.49 -35.04
CA ASP A 425 -7.26 19.21 -35.62
C ASP A 425 -6.06 18.37 -36.06
N ARG A 426 -5.03 19.04 -36.61
CA ARG A 426 -3.75 18.39 -36.94
C ARG A 426 -3.04 17.92 -35.67
N LEU A 427 -3.01 18.74 -34.62
CA LEU A 427 -2.45 18.37 -33.31
C LEU A 427 -3.19 17.16 -32.73
N GLN A 428 -4.51 17.19 -32.76
CA GLN A 428 -5.37 16.11 -32.29
C GLN A 428 -5.05 14.80 -33.03
N THR A 429 -4.93 14.85 -34.36
CA THR A 429 -4.57 13.70 -35.18
C THR A 429 -3.18 13.15 -34.82
N VAL A 430 -2.22 14.03 -34.52
CA VAL A 430 -0.87 13.63 -34.10
C VAL A 430 -0.90 12.95 -32.74
N LEU A 431 -1.60 13.51 -31.76
CA LEU A 431 -1.70 12.93 -30.41
C LEU A 431 -2.45 11.60 -30.39
N GLN A 432 -3.45 11.42 -31.27
CA GLN A 432 -4.17 10.16 -31.43
C GLN A 432 -3.31 9.05 -32.04
N LYS A 433 -2.34 9.40 -32.90
CA LYS A 433 -1.35 8.44 -33.41
C LYS A 433 -0.37 7.96 -32.33
N GLY A 434 -0.25 8.71 -31.24
CA GLY A 434 0.63 8.37 -30.13
C GLY A 434 2.11 8.61 -30.44
N PHE A 435 2.95 7.96 -29.65
CA PHE A 435 4.40 8.04 -29.71
C PHE A 435 5.05 6.72 -29.29
N GLU A 436 6.33 6.56 -29.61
CA GLU A 436 7.05 5.32 -29.34
C GLU A 436 8.03 5.44 -28.18
N VAL A 437 8.03 4.45 -27.32
CA VAL A 437 8.98 4.31 -26.21
C VAL A 437 9.60 2.93 -26.21
N LYS A 438 10.88 2.85 -25.83
CA LYS A 438 11.58 1.60 -25.55
C LYS A 438 11.60 1.35 -24.04
N LEU A 439 11.28 0.15 -23.61
CA LEU A 439 11.42 -0.25 -22.21
C LEU A 439 12.89 -0.40 -21.82
N ARG A 440 13.23 0.12 -20.64
CA ARG A 440 14.55 -0.01 -20.00
C ARG A 440 14.64 -1.21 -19.07
N ILE A 441 14.01 -2.31 -19.44
CA ILE A 441 14.10 -3.59 -18.72
C ILE A 441 14.90 -4.56 -19.59
N ASP A 442 16.00 -5.09 -19.05
CA ASP A 442 16.79 -6.11 -19.74
C ASP A 442 16.04 -7.44 -19.73
N GLY A 443 15.67 -7.92 -20.91
CA GLY A 443 15.00 -9.20 -21.07
C GLY A 443 15.94 -10.41 -21.00
N LYS A 444 17.26 -10.22 -21.10
CA LYS A 444 18.23 -11.32 -21.13
C LYS A 444 18.20 -12.22 -19.88
N PRO A 445 18.17 -11.69 -18.64
CA PRO A 445 18.10 -12.54 -17.45
C PRO A 445 16.84 -13.41 -17.42
N CYS A 446 15.72 -12.90 -17.94
CA CYS A 446 14.50 -13.69 -18.07
C CYS A 446 14.62 -14.77 -19.16
N GLN A 447 15.27 -14.48 -20.28
CA GLN A 447 15.55 -15.50 -21.30
C GLN A 447 16.44 -16.63 -20.76
N GLU A 448 17.45 -16.30 -19.95
CA GLU A 448 18.31 -17.27 -19.26
C GLU A 448 17.55 -18.08 -18.20
N CYS A 449 16.63 -17.44 -17.47
CA CYS A 449 15.75 -18.14 -16.56
C CYS A 449 14.88 -19.18 -17.28
N LYS A 450 14.25 -18.77 -18.39
CA LYS A 450 13.41 -19.64 -19.22
C LYS A 450 14.19 -20.80 -19.84
N SER A 451 15.42 -20.57 -20.31
CA SER A 451 16.25 -21.62 -20.91
C SER A 451 16.63 -22.72 -19.91
N THR A 452 16.58 -22.42 -18.61
CA THR A 452 16.86 -23.36 -17.53
C THR A 452 15.59 -23.90 -16.86
N GLY A 453 14.45 -23.78 -17.53
CA GLY A 453 13.14 -24.29 -17.06
C GLY A 453 12.51 -23.45 -15.95
N GLY A 454 12.98 -22.23 -15.74
CA GLY A 454 12.41 -21.28 -14.78
C GLY A 454 11.37 -20.34 -15.39
N VAL A 455 10.63 -19.69 -14.50
CA VAL A 455 9.58 -18.73 -14.79
C VAL A 455 10.01 -17.36 -14.27
N CYS A 456 9.85 -16.32 -15.10
CA CYS A 456 10.22 -14.96 -14.73
C CYS A 456 9.06 -14.25 -14.03
N GLY A 457 9.38 -13.54 -12.96
CA GLY A 457 8.47 -12.67 -12.26
C GLY A 457 9.18 -11.45 -11.66
N TYR A 458 8.45 -10.70 -10.85
CA TYR A 458 8.96 -9.64 -10.02
C TYR A 458 8.60 -9.89 -8.56
N ASP A 459 9.53 -9.52 -7.69
CA ASP A 459 9.34 -9.38 -6.25
C ASP A 459 9.51 -7.90 -5.91
N VAL A 460 8.38 -7.22 -5.64
CA VAL A 460 8.30 -5.76 -5.54
C VAL A 460 8.90 -5.13 -6.81
N ASP A 461 10.10 -4.56 -6.74
CA ASP A 461 10.78 -3.95 -7.88
C ASP A 461 11.94 -4.79 -8.45
N THR A 462 12.15 -6.01 -7.92
CA THR A 462 13.27 -6.87 -8.26
C THR A 462 12.86 -7.99 -9.21
N PRO A 463 13.49 -8.15 -10.39
CA PRO A 463 13.22 -9.28 -11.26
C PRO A 463 13.71 -10.59 -10.63
N VAL A 464 12.89 -11.64 -10.65
CA VAL A 464 13.18 -12.95 -10.02
C VAL A 464 12.95 -14.12 -10.98
N CYS A 465 13.86 -15.10 -10.93
CA CYS A 465 13.76 -16.37 -11.63
C CYS A 465 13.31 -17.48 -10.70
N CYS A 466 12.12 -18.02 -10.94
CA CYS A 466 11.50 -19.05 -10.12
C CYS A 466 11.58 -20.43 -10.78
N LYS A 467 12.03 -21.46 -10.06
CA LYS A 467 12.15 -22.84 -10.56
C LYS A 467 11.48 -23.82 -9.62
N ARG A 468 10.88 -24.86 -10.21
CA ARG A 468 10.30 -25.97 -9.44
C ARG A 468 11.39 -26.98 -9.08
N ASN A 469 11.56 -27.25 -7.79
CA ASN A 469 12.47 -28.28 -7.29
C ASN A 469 11.81 -29.67 -7.29
N SER A 470 12.63 -30.72 -7.12
CA SER A 470 12.22 -32.13 -7.07
C SER A 470 11.20 -32.46 -5.97
N SER A 471 11.04 -31.58 -4.97
CA SER A 471 10.04 -31.66 -3.89
C SER A 471 8.71 -30.97 -4.21
N SER A 472 8.47 -30.55 -5.46
CA SER A 472 7.31 -29.75 -5.92
C SER A 472 7.23 -28.31 -5.42
N LYS A 473 8.19 -27.84 -4.61
CA LYS A 473 8.33 -26.45 -4.15
C LYS A 473 8.91 -25.53 -5.22
N ILE A 474 8.47 -24.27 -5.28
CA ILE A 474 8.97 -23.25 -6.20
C ILE A 474 10.00 -22.38 -5.47
N LYS A 475 11.25 -22.36 -5.95
CA LYS A 475 12.32 -21.51 -5.43
C LYS A 475 12.59 -20.35 -6.37
N CYS A 476 12.50 -19.11 -5.88
CA CYS A 476 12.81 -17.90 -6.64
C CYS A 476 14.20 -17.37 -6.27
N ASN A 477 14.97 -16.95 -7.27
CA ASN A 477 16.27 -16.29 -7.06
C ASN A 477 16.27 -14.97 -7.82
N ARG A 478 16.83 -13.92 -7.21
CA ARG A 478 16.99 -12.61 -7.85
C ARG A 478 17.79 -12.74 -9.15
N MET A 479 17.27 -12.16 -10.22
CA MET A 479 17.99 -12.01 -11.48
C MET A 479 18.96 -10.85 -11.33
N ILE A 480 20.22 -11.14 -11.01
CA ILE A 480 21.25 -10.10 -10.93
C ILE A 480 21.43 -9.52 -12.34
N PRO A 481 21.17 -8.22 -12.56
CA PRO A 481 21.40 -7.61 -13.86
C PRO A 481 22.89 -7.73 -14.19
N SER A 482 23.22 -8.27 -15.37
CA SER A 482 24.59 -8.34 -15.85
C SER A 482 25.14 -6.92 -16.05
N GLY A 483 25.73 -6.33 -15.00
CA GLY A 483 26.29 -4.98 -15.07
C GLY A 483 26.40 -4.18 -13.76
N MET A 484 25.82 -4.62 -12.64
CA MET A 484 26.01 -3.96 -11.34
C MET A 484 26.90 -4.79 -10.40
N PHE A 485 28.20 -4.82 -10.70
CA PHE A 485 29.21 -4.89 -9.64
C PHE A 485 29.38 -3.46 -9.11
N LEU A 486 28.61 -3.08 -8.10
CA LEU A 486 29.00 -1.95 -7.26
C LEU A 486 29.98 -2.48 -6.23
N ASN A 487 31.27 -2.32 -6.52
CA ASN A 487 32.25 -2.11 -5.45
C ASN A 487 31.82 -0.82 -4.73
N TYR A 488 31.35 -0.94 -3.49
CA TYR A 488 31.74 -0.17 -2.30
C TYR A 488 30.81 -0.51 -1.13
#